data_AF-A0A843G4G8-F1
#
_entry.id   AF-A0A843G4G8-F1
#
_cell.length_a   1.000
_cell.length_b   1.000
_cell.length_c   1.000
_cell.angle_alpha   90.00
_cell.angle_beta   90.00
_cell.angle_gamma   90.00
#
_symmetry.space_group_name_H-M   'P 1'
#
loop_
_entity.id
_entity.type
_entity.pdbx_description
1 polymer ?
#
loop_
_entity_poly.entity_id
_entity_poly.type
_entity_poly.pdbx_seq_one_letter_code
_entity_poly.pdbx_strand_id
1 'polypeptide(L)'
;MRRMIDNGFYEDYKFDLLAYKINGPRMALMDITEDAKETLFNLIKEDYEKIKETKYYEDYLDNLGPKKKKFFLDVLNYDNYDEFKKENPEY
;
A
#
# COMPACT_ATOMS: atom_id res chain seq x y z
N MET A 1 -3.29 -9.65 -8.00
CA MET A 1 -3.58 -10.43 -6.78
C MET A 1 -4.78 -11.37 -6.96
N ARG A 2 -5.99 -10.88 -7.28
CA ARG A 2 -7.20 -11.72 -7.46
C ARG A 2 -7.01 -12.99 -8.30
N ARG A 3 -6.44 -12.90 -9.51
CA ARG A 3 -6.19 -14.08 -10.36
C ARG A 3 -5.27 -15.14 -9.73
N MET A 4 -4.30 -14.72 -8.90
CA MET A 4 -3.40 -15.66 -8.21
C MET A 4 -4.12 -16.35 -7.05
N ILE A 5 -5.02 -15.62 -6.37
CA ILE A 5 -5.92 -16.20 -5.35
C ILE A 5 -6.84 -17.23 -6.00
N ASP A 6 -7.54 -16.84 -7.08
CA ASP A 6 -8.55 -17.68 -7.71
C ASP A 6 -7.96 -18.97 -8.29
N ASN A 7 -6.70 -18.93 -8.75
CA ASN A 7 -5.99 -20.08 -9.29
C ASN A 7 -5.17 -20.86 -8.25
N GLY A 8 -5.25 -20.50 -6.95
CA GLY A 8 -4.57 -21.21 -5.87
C GLY A 8 -3.07 -20.93 -5.72
N PHE A 9 -2.50 -20.05 -6.53
CA PHE A 9 -1.07 -19.69 -6.51
C PHE A 9 -0.73 -18.59 -5.50
N TYR A 10 -1.68 -18.13 -4.70
CA TYR A 10 -1.42 -17.02 -3.78
C TYR A 10 -0.30 -17.34 -2.78
N GLU A 11 -0.35 -18.47 -2.10
CA GLU A 11 0.65 -18.83 -1.08
C GLU A 11 2.07 -18.93 -1.67
N ASP A 12 2.20 -19.46 -2.89
CA ASP A 12 3.49 -19.63 -3.56
C ASP A 12 4.15 -18.30 -3.93
N TYR A 13 3.34 -17.27 -4.21
CA TYR A 13 3.82 -15.97 -4.73
C TYR A 13 3.48 -14.78 -3.81
N LYS A 14 2.95 -15.00 -2.61
CA LYS A 14 2.39 -13.91 -1.79
C LYS A 14 3.42 -12.82 -1.50
N PHE A 15 4.67 -13.17 -1.19
CA PHE A 15 5.71 -12.18 -0.91
C PHE A 15 5.92 -11.19 -2.06
N ASP A 16 6.02 -11.69 -3.29
CA ASP A 16 6.19 -10.85 -4.48
C ASP A 16 4.93 -10.04 -4.78
N LEU A 17 3.76 -10.65 -4.61
CA LEU A 17 2.47 -9.99 -4.84
C LEU A 17 2.23 -8.84 -3.85
N LEU A 18 2.51 -9.04 -2.58
CA LEU A 18 2.42 -8.04 -1.53
C LEU A 18 3.44 -6.92 -1.77
N ALA A 19 4.70 -7.28 -2.06
CA ALA A 19 5.75 -6.31 -2.35
C ALA A 19 5.40 -5.45 -3.57
N TYR A 20 4.85 -6.05 -4.64
CA TYR A 20 4.39 -5.33 -5.83
C TYR A 20 3.25 -4.37 -5.50
N LYS A 21 2.26 -4.82 -4.71
CA LYS A 21 1.09 -4.02 -4.32
C LYS A 21 1.44 -2.80 -3.46
N ILE A 22 2.59 -2.82 -2.78
CA ILE A 22 3.10 -1.67 -2.03
C ILE A 22 4.09 -0.82 -2.83
N ASN A 23 5.05 -1.45 -3.52
CA ASN A 23 6.12 -0.72 -4.20
C ASN A 23 5.61 0.19 -5.31
N GLY A 24 4.64 -0.27 -6.12
CA GLY A 24 4.07 0.52 -7.21
C GLY A 24 3.48 1.83 -6.71
N PRO A 25 2.46 1.78 -5.81
CA PRO A 25 1.90 2.97 -5.16
C PRO A 25 2.93 3.86 -4.49
N ARG A 26 3.88 3.26 -3.74
CA ARG A 26 4.92 4.00 -3.03
C ARG A 26 5.84 4.79 -3.98
N MET A 27 6.26 4.17 -5.08
CA MET A 27 7.09 4.83 -6.10
C MET A 27 6.31 5.88 -6.86
N ALA A 28 5.08 5.56 -7.28
CA ALA A 28 4.20 6.52 -7.93
C ALA A 28 3.95 7.74 -7.06
N LEU A 29 3.72 7.55 -5.75
CA LEU A 29 3.52 8.65 -4.83
C LEU A 29 4.77 9.51 -4.70
N MET A 30 6.00 8.96 -4.72
CA MET A 30 7.24 9.77 -4.69
C MET A 30 7.43 10.59 -5.97
N ASP A 31 7.15 10.00 -7.14
CA ASP A 31 7.59 10.57 -8.43
C ASP A 31 6.51 11.41 -9.15
N ILE A 32 5.23 11.28 -8.78
CA ILE A 32 4.15 12.05 -9.41
C ILE A 32 4.25 13.55 -9.08
N THR A 33 3.60 14.39 -9.88
CA THR A 33 3.54 15.84 -9.65
C THR A 33 2.76 16.18 -8.38
N GLU A 34 3.16 17.26 -7.70
CA GLU A 34 2.59 17.68 -6.40
C GLU A 34 1.07 17.90 -6.44
N ASP A 35 0.54 18.45 -7.52
CA ASP A 35 -0.89 18.68 -7.74
C ASP A 35 -1.73 17.38 -7.82
N ALA A 36 -1.09 16.25 -8.12
CA ALA A 36 -1.74 14.94 -8.19
C ALA A 36 -1.52 14.07 -6.95
N LYS A 37 -0.66 14.47 -6.00
CA LYS A 37 -0.31 13.66 -4.82
C LYS A 37 -1.50 13.35 -3.93
N GLU A 38 -2.32 14.35 -3.62
CA GLU A 38 -3.52 14.18 -2.78
C GLU A 38 -4.50 13.19 -3.42
N THR A 39 -4.74 13.32 -4.74
CA THR A 39 -5.63 12.39 -5.46
C THR A 39 -5.06 10.98 -5.48
N LEU A 40 -3.77 10.82 -5.77
CA LEU A 40 -3.12 9.52 -5.76
C LEU A 40 -3.12 8.89 -4.36
N PHE A 41 -2.79 9.66 -3.32
CA PHE A 41 -2.81 9.22 -1.92
C PHE A 41 -4.20 8.68 -1.55
N ASN A 42 -5.26 9.39 -1.87
CA ASN A 42 -6.64 8.96 -1.58
C ASN A 42 -7.00 7.65 -2.30
N LEU A 43 -6.56 7.46 -3.56
CA LEU A 43 -6.74 6.21 -4.28
C LEU A 43 -5.97 5.04 -3.64
N ILE A 44 -4.75 5.29 -3.15
CA ILE A 44 -3.95 4.28 -2.44
C ILE A 44 -4.61 3.94 -1.11
N LYS A 45 -5.06 4.94 -0.35
CA LYS A 45 -5.75 4.76 0.93
C LYS A 45 -7.02 3.91 0.76
N GLU A 46 -7.87 4.25 -0.20
CA GLU A 46 -9.09 3.47 -0.49
C GLU A 46 -8.78 1.99 -0.81
N ASP A 47 -7.73 1.74 -1.58
CA ASP A 47 -7.30 0.37 -1.91
C ASP A 47 -6.76 -0.38 -0.68
N TYR A 48 -6.05 0.30 0.22
CA TYR A 48 -5.53 -0.28 1.45
C TYR A 48 -6.62 -0.52 2.50
N GLU A 49 -7.60 0.38 2.60
CA GLU A 49 -8.78 0.19 3.44
C GLU A 49 -9.57 -1.04 3.00
N LYS A 50 -9.75 -1.24 1.69
CA LYS A 50 -10.36 -2.48 1.16
C LYS A 50 -9.56 -3.73 1.54
N ILE A 51 -8.22 -3.67 1.54
CA ILE A 51 -7.38 -4.79 1.97
C ILE A 51 -7.59 -5.10 3.46
N LYS A 52 -7.70 -4.07 4.30
CA LYS A 52 -7.94 -4.18 5.75
C LYS A 52 -9.22 -4.95 6.09
N GLU A 53 -10.21 -4.91 5.20
CA GLU A 53 -11.48 -5.65 5.34
C GLU A 53 -11.39 -7.11 4.86
N THR A 54 -10.25 -7.56 4.32
CA THR A 54 -10.07 -8.91 3.80
C THR A 54 -9.24 -9.79 4.73
N LYS A 55 -9.38 -11.11 4.56
CA LYS A 55 -8.53 -12.11 5.25
C LYS A 55 -7.03 -12.00 4.97
N TYR A 56 -6.63 -11.22 3.96
CA TYR A 56 -5.23 -11.04 3.57
C TYR A 56 -4.55 -9.90 4.34
N TYR A 57 -5.27 -9.12 5.15
CA TYR A 57 -4.68 -8.00 5.89
C TYR A 57 -3.47 -8.40 6.74
N GLU A 58 -3.57 -9.52 7.47
CA GLU A 58 -2.48 -10.04 8.29
C GLU A 58 -1.23 -10.36 7.44
N ASP A 59 -1.40 -10.82 6.19
CA ASP A 59 -0.26 -11.06 5.32
C ASP A 59 0.53 -9.77 5.03
N TYR A 60 -0.14 -8.62 4.93
CA TYR A 60 0.53 -7.32 4.77
C TYR A 60 1.26 -6.92 6.05
N LEU A 61 0.77 -7.31 7.23
CA LEU A 61 1.42 -7.01 8.49
C LEU A 61 2.65 -7.90 8.74
N ASP A 62 2.58 -9.18 8.37
CA ASP A 62 3.58 -10.16 8.76
C ASP A 62 4.66 -10.39 7.71
N ASN A 63 4.32 -10.26 6.43
CA ASN A 63 5.21 -10.63 5.33
C ASN A 63 5.88 -9.43 4.65
N LEU A 64 5.47 -8.20 4.95
CA LEU A 64 6.13 -7.00 4.43
C LEU A 64 7.37 -6.66 5.26
N GLY A 65 8.49 -6.38 4.56
CA GLY A 65 9.66 -5.78 5.19
C GLY A 65 9.34 -4.40 5.80
N PRO A 66 10.14 -3.94 6.79
CA PRO A 66 9.79 -2.83 7.69
C PRO A 66 9.41 -1.54 6.95
N LYS A 67 10.13 -1.19 5.89
CA LYS A 67 9.84 0.00 5.09
C LYS A 67 8.47 -0.05 4.38
N LYS A 68 8.12 -1.21 3.84
CA LYS A 68 6.85 -1.41 3.11
C LYS A 68 5.67 -1.46 4.09
N LYS A 69 5.86 -2.15 5.22
CA LYS A 69 4.89 -2.21 6.30
C LYS A 69 4.61 -0.81 6.85
N LYS A 70 5.64 -0.02 7.13
CA LYS A 70 5.51 1.38 7.57
C LYS A 70 4.66 2.19 6.60
N PHE A 71 5.01 2.21 5.30
CA PHE A 71 4.23 2.93 4.30
C PHE A 71 2.76 2.51 4.26
N PHE A 72 2.48 1.20 4.27
CA PHE A 72 1.11 0.68 4.28
C PHE A 72 0.30 1.16 5.50
N LEU A 73 0.91 1.11 6.70
CA LEU A 73 0.28 1.56 7.93
C LEU A 73 0.10 3.08 7.97
N ASP A 74 1.10 3.84 7.53
CA ASP A 74 1.05 5.30 7.52
C ASP A 74 -0.09 5.79 6.61
N VAL A 75 -0.22 5.24 5.39
CA VAL A 75 -1.33 5.58 4.49
C VAL A 75 -2.70 5.31 5.14
N LEU A 76 -2.83 4.20 5.88
CA LEU A 76 -4.07 3.88 6.59
C LEU A 76 -4.35 4.83 7.77
N ASN A 77 -3.30 5.36 8.41
CA ASN A 77 -3.39 6.12 9.65
C ASN A 77 -3.72 7.61 9.45
N TYR A 78 -3.32 8.23 8.34
CA TYR A 78 -3.54 9.66 8.09
C TYR A 78 -4.75 9.90 7.18
N ASP A 79 -5.51 10.96 7.44
CA ASP A 79 -6.76 11.24 6.73
C ASP A 79 -6.55 11.87 5.35
N ASN A 80 -5.43 12.57 5.15
CA ASN A 80 -5.10 13.30 3.93
C ASN A 80 -3.59 13.28 3.66
N TYR A 81 -3.18 13.65 2.44
CA TYR A 81 -1.76 13.61 2.05
C TYR A 81 -0.93 14.66 2.79
N ASP A 82 -1.49 15.83 3.11
CA ASP A 82 -0.75 16.88 3.82
C ASP A 82 -0.30 16.43 5.23
N GLU A 83 -1.16 15.73 5.97
CA GLU A 83 -0.79 15.13 7.26
C GLU A 83 0.21 13.99 7.10
N PHE A 84 -0.03 13.12 6.12
CA PHE A 84 0.88 12.03 5.79
C PHE A 84 2.29 12.55 5.46
N LYS A 85 2.39 13.62 4.65
CA LYS A 85 3.67 14.20 4.19
C LYS A 85 4.47 14.83 5.32
N LYS A 86 3.82 15.43 6.32
CA LYS A 86 4.52 16.03 7.48
C LYS A 86 5.36 14.99 8.24
N GLU A 87 4.81 13.80 8.40
CA GLU A 87 5.44 12.70 9.13
C GLU A 87 6.26 11.78 8.21
N ASN A 88 6.10 11.94 6.88
CA ASN A 88 6.79 11.16 5.85
C ASN A 88 7.28 12.06 4.69
N PRO A 89 8.25 12.97 4.94
CA PRO A 89 8.66 13.99 3.98
C PRO A 89 9.37 13.43 2.73
N GLU A 90 9.68 12.13 2.70
CA GLU A 90 10.26 11.47 1.53
C GLU A 90 9.26 11.16 0.41
N TYR A 91 7.95 11.36 0.63
CA TYR A 91 6.88 11.07 -0.33
C TYR A 91 6.23 12.33 -0.89
#